data_AF-A0A183GJ08-F1
#
_entry.id   AF-A0A183GJ08-F1
#
_cell.length_a   1.000
_cell.length_b   1.000
_cell.length_c   1.000
_cell.angle_alpha   90.00
_cell.angle_beta   90.00
_cell.angle_gamma   90.00
#
_symmetry.space_group_name_H-M   'P 1'
#
loop_
_entity.id
_entity.type
_entity.pdbx_description
1 polymer ?
#
loop_
_entity_poly.entity_id
_entity_poly.type
_entity_poly.pdbx_seq_one_letter_code
_entity_poly.pdbx_strand_id
1 'polypeptide(L)'
;MSKRDAIPWLEKYRPQKLEEIVGNEEIIHSLGFFVEKGNPPHFILSGPPGCGKTTAIWAMARESLGEHVKNGVLELNASDDR
;
A
#
# COMPACT_ATOMS: atom_id res chain seq x y z
N MET A 1 13.16 26.12 -7.53
CA MET A 1 12.08 25.12 -7.42
C MET A 1 11.99 24.64 -5.98
N SER A 2 10.79 24.57 -5.41
CA SER A 2 10.58 23.88 -4.13
C SER A 2 10.81 22.38 -4.35
N LYS A 3 11.38 21.66 -3.37
CA LYS A 3 11.57 20.19 -3.44
C LYS A 3 10.27 19.44 -3.78
N ARG A 4 9.10 20.03 -3.52
CA ARG A 4 7.78 19.46 -3.84
C ARG A 4 7.44 19.48 -5.34
N ASP A 5 8.02 20.37 -6.12
CA ASP A 5 7.75 20.49 -7.56
C ASP A 5 8.53 19.46 -8.40
N ALA A 6 9.52 18.79 -7.80
CA ALA A 6 10.38 17.80 -8.43
C ALA A 6 9.90 16.34 -8.25
N ILE A 7 8.82 16.11 -7.50
CA ILE A 7 8.32 14.75 -7.23
C ILE A 7 7.54 14.25 -8.47
N PRO A 8 7.87 13.07 -9.02
CA PRO A 8 7.12 12.46 -10.11
C PRO A 8 5.63 12.32 -9.75
N TRP A 9 4.75 12.51 -10.74
CA TRP A 9 3.30 12.45 -10.50
C TRP A 9 2.86 11.09 -9.94
N LEU A 10 3.53 10.02 -10.36
CA LEU A 10 3.28 8.68 -9.85
C LEU A 10 3.41 8.59 -8.32
N GLU A 11 4.40 9.27 -7.75
CA GLU A 11 4.60 9.33 -6.30
C GLU A 11 3.70 10.38 -5.65
N LYS A 12 3.51 11.51 -6.32
CA LYS A 12 2.68 12.62 -5.81
C LYS A 12 1.21 12.24 -5.63
N TYR A 13 0.67 11.42 -6.54
CA TYR A 13 -0.72 10.97 -6.53
C TYR A 13 -0.85 9.48 -6.16
N ARG A 14 0.19 8.87 -5.58
CA ARG A 14 0.12 7.49 -5.11
C ARG A 14 -0.96 7.38 -4.03
N PRO A 15 -1.98 6.51 -4.20
CA PRO A 15 -3.02 6.29 -3.20
C PRO A 15 -2.44 6.00 -1.82
N GLN A 16 -3.00 6.66 -0.80
CA GLN A 16 -2.65 6.49 0.60
C GLN A 16 -3.62 5.58 1.33
N LYS A 17 -4.86 5.50 0.83
CA LYS A 17 -5.95 4.67 1.37
C LYS A 17 -6.44 3.63 0.37
N LEU A 18 -7.08 2.58 0.87
CA LEU A 18 -7.67 1.51 0.06
C LEU A 18 -8.78 2.05 -0.84
N GLU A 19 -9.59 2.98 -0.33
CA GLU A 19 -10.70 3.64 -1.08
C GLU A 19 -10.24 4.49 -2.28
N GLU A 20 -8.97 4.92 -2.29
CA GLU A 20 -8.40 5.74 -3.37
C GLU A 20 -7.84 4.89 -4.52
N ILE A 21 -7.75 3.56 -4.35
CA ILE A 21 -7.27 2.65 -5.38
C ILE A 21 -8.39 2.35 -6.35
N VAL A 22 -8.13 2.59 -7.64
CA VAL A 22 -9.11 2.35 -8.70
C VAL A 22 -8.90 0.96 -9.31
N GLY A 23 -9.99 0.19 -9.43
CA GLY A 23 -10.00 -1.17 -9.96
C GLY A 23 -9.71 -2.24 -8.91
N ASN A 24 -9.84 -3.52 -9.27
CA ASN A 24 -9.71 -4.66 -8.35
C ASN A 24 -10.62 -4.55 -7.10
N GLU A 25 -11.87 -4.12 -7.29
CA GLU A 25 -12.81 -3.81 -6.19
C GLU A 25 -12.97 -4.95 -5.17
N GLU A 26 -13.04 -6.21 -5.64
CA GLU A 26 -13.12 -7.38 -4.76
C GLU A 26 -11.91 -7.52 -3.84
N ILE A 27 -10.71 -7.24 -4.36
CA ILE A 27 -9.46 -7.32 -3.59
C ILE A 27 -9.41 -6.18 -2.58
N ILE A 28 -9.75 -4.95 -2.99
CA ILE A 28 -9.79 -3.78 -2.10
C ILE A 28 -10.78 -4.04 -0.96
N HIS A 29 -11.97 -4.55 -1.27
CA HIS A 29 -12.98 -4.91 -0.27
C HIS A 29 -12.48 -5.98 0.69
N SER A 30 -11.83 -7.04 0.17
CA SER A 30 -11.26 -8.11 0.99
C SER A 30 -10.17 -7.59 1.93
N LEU A 31 -9.26 -6.74 1.44
CA LEU A 31 -8.22 -6.11 2.27
C LEU A 31 -8.84 -5.21 3.34
N GLY A 32 -9.86 -4.41 2.97
CA GLY A 32 -10.59 -3.54 3.91
C GLY A 32 -11.27 -4.32 5.03
N PHE A 33 -11.86 -5.49 4.74
CA PHE A 33 -12.43 -6.37 5.76
C PHE A 33 -11.37 -6.78 6.81
N PHE A 34 -10.14 -7.09 6.38
CA PHE A 34 -9.06 -7.46 7.30
C PHE A 34 -8.47 -6.27 8.06
N VAL A 35 -8.54 -5.05 7.50
CA VAL A 35 -8.22 -3.82 8.24
C VAL A 35 -9.16 -3.67 9.43
N GLU A 36 -10.47 -3.85 9.23
CA GLU A 36 -11.48 -3.69 10.29
C GLU A 36 -11.43 -4.81 11.34
N LYS A 37 -11.26 -6.06 10.90
CA LYS A 37 -11.26 -7.21 11.81
C LYS A 37 -10.04 -7.30 12.70
N GLY A 38 -8.90 -6.79 12.23
CA GLY A 38 -7.60 -7.14 12.78
C GLY A 38 -7.28 -8.61 12.51
N ASN A 39 -6.00 -8.97 12.54
CA ASN A 39 -5.49 -10.31 12.19
C ASN A 39 -5.61 -10.70 10.69
N PRO A 40 -4.94 -9.97 9.79
CA PRO A 40 -4.83 -10.36 8.39
C PRO A 40 -4.06 -11.68 8.24
N PRO A 41 -4.46 -12.57 7.31
CA PRO A 41 -3.64 -13.71 6.92
C PRO A 41 -2.39 -13.25 6.15
N HIS A 42 -1.52 -14.20 5.79
CA HIS A 42 -0.43 -13.93 4.87
C HIS A 42 -0.94 -13.78 3.43
N PHE A 43 -0.56 -12.68 2.76
CA PHE A 43 -0.96 -12.39 1.39
C PHE A 43 0.18 -12.61 0.40
N ILE A 44 -0.17 -13.13 -0.78
CA ILE A 44 0.68 -13.08 -1.98
C ILE A 44 -0.11 -12.28 -3.02
N LEU A 45 0.36 -11.07 -3.32
CA LEU A 45 -0.25 -10.22 -4.34
C LEU A 45 0.47 -10.42 -5.68
N SER A 46 -0.22 -11.00 -6.66
CA SER A 46 0.31 -11.25 -8.00
C SER A 46 -0.49 -10.51 -9.08
N GLY A 47 0.18 -10.05 -10.12
CA GLY A 47 -0.47 -9.38 -11.25
C GLY A 47 0.51 -8.53 -12.08
N PRO A 48 0.05 -7.93 -13.19
CA PRO A 48 0.88 -7.12 -14.08
C PRO A 48 1.55 -5.93 -13.37
N PRO A 49 2.64 -5.38 -13.94
CA PRO A 49 3.28 -4.18 -13.40
C PRO A 49 2.30 -2.99 -13.43
N GLY A 50 2.33 -2.14 -12.39
CA GLY A 50 1.48 -0.94 -12.32
C GLY A 50 0.05 -1.14 -11.82
N CYS A 51 -0.40 -2.37 -11.54
CA CYS A 51 -1.77 -2.63 -11.04
C CYS A 51 -2.02 -2.32 -9.55
N GLY A 52 -1.14 -1.56 -8.89
CA GLY A 52 -1.36 -1.11 -7.52
C GLY A 52 -1.06 -2.13 -6.40
N LYS A 53 -0.36 -3.24 -6.68
CA LYS A 53 -0.03 -4.28 -5.65
C LYS A 53 0.71 -3.71 -4.43
N THR A 54 1.84 -3.04 -4.66
CA THR A 54 2.64 -2.41 -3.61
C THR A 54 1.86 -1.29 -2.92
N THR A 55 1.07 -0.53 -3.68
CA THR A 55 0.22 0.53 -3.14
C THR A 55 -0.86 -0.03 -2.21
N ALA A 56 -1.50 -1.14 -2.57
CA ALA A 56 -2.59 -1.76 -1.81
C ALA A 56 -2.12 -2.28 -0.45
N ILE A 57 -0.99 -2.99 -0.39
CA ILE A 57 -0.47 -3.49 0.89
C ILE A 57 -0.01 -2.36 1.80
N TRP A 58 0.57 -1.30 1.24
CA TRP A 58 0.94 -0.11 2.00
C TRP A 58 -0.27 0.67 2.51
N ALA A 59 -1.32 0.82 1.70
CA ALA A 59 -2.57 1.44 2.13
C ALA A 59 -3.22 0.64 3.26
N MET A 60 -3.33 -0.68 3.11
CA MET A 60 -3.80 -1.57 4.16
C MET A 60 -2.99 -1.44 5.46
N ALA A 61 -1.66 -1.45 5.37
CA ALA A 61 -0.79 -1.35 6.53
C ALA A 61 -0.95 0.00 7.26
N ARG A 62 -1.08 1.10 6.52
CA ARG A 62 -1.34 2.43 7.09
C ARG A 62 -2.68 2.50 7.79
N GLU A 63 -3.73 1.95 7.20
CA GLU A 63 -5.06 1.96 7.81
C GLU A 63 -5.13 1.04 9.03
N SER A 64 -4.45 -0.11 9.00
CA SER A 64 -4.45 -1.07 10.10
C SER A 64 -3.57 -0.63 11.28
N LEU A 65 -2.39 -0.05 11.03
CA LEU A 65 -1.42 0.32 12.08
C LEU A 65 -1.44 1.81 12.44
N GLY A 66 -2.06 2.65 11.61
CA GLY A 66 -2.11 4.09 11.81
C GLY A 66 -0.71 4.71 11.95
N GLU A 67 -0.51 5.45 13.04
CA GLU A 67 0.76 6.12 13.35
C GLU A 67 1.92 5.13 13.59
N HIS A 68 1.62 3.88 13.96
CA HIS A 68 2.61 2.85 14.25
C HIS A 68 3.20 2.21 12.99
N VAL A 69 2.72 2.56 11.79
CA VAL A 69 3.16 1.96 10.53
C VAL A 69 4.69 2.03 10.35
N LYS A 70 5.34 3.11 10.81
CA LYS A 70 6.79 3.29 10.71
C LYS A 70 7.60 2.29 11.54
N ASN A 71 7.03 1.83 12.65
CA ASN A 71 7.70 0.93 13.59
C ASN A 71 7.18 -0.52 13.47
N GLY A 72 6.00 -0.72 12.87
CA GLY A 72 5.33 -2.01 12.75
C GLY A 72 5.44 -2.66 11.36
N VAL A 73 6.03 -1.97 10.38
CA VAL A 73 6.21 -2.50 9.02
C VAL A 73 7.69 -2.60 8.67
N LEU A 74 8.11 -3.78 8.24
CA LEU A 74 9.38 -4.00 7.57
C LEU A 74 9.10 -4.26 6.08
N GLU A 75 9.51 -3.32 5.22
CA GLU A 75 9.49 -3.51 3.78
C GLU A 75 10.86 -4.00 3.32
N LEU A 76 10.87 -5.11 2.58
CA LEU A 76 12.07 -5.67 1.95
C LEU A 76 11.81 -5.76 0.45
N ASN A 77 12.58 -5.02 -0.34
CA ASN A 77 12.49 -4.95 -1.78
C ASN A 77 13.70 -5.64 -2.44
N ALA A 78 13.61 -5.88 -3.74
CA ALA A 78 14.66 -6.55 -4.51
C ALA A 78 15.96 -5.73 -4.61
N SER A 79 15.90 -4.43 -4.35
CA SER A 79 17.05 -3.51 -4.32
C SER A 79 17.75 -3.44 -2.97
N ASP A 80 17.17 -4.01 -1.92
CA ASP A 80 17.78 -4.02 -0.60
C ASP A 80 18.82 -5.16 -0.57
N ASP A 81 20.08 -4.82 -0.28
CA ASP A 81 21.15 -5.81 -0.16
C ASP A 81 20.81 -6.82 0.95
N ARG A 82 20.98 -8.11 0.64
CA ARG A 82 20.70 -9.24 1.54
C ARG A 82 21.77 -9.42 2.61
#